data_AF-A0A1I4SBF2-F1
#
_entry.id   AF-A0A1I4SBF2-F1
#
_cell.length_a   1.000
_cell.length_b   1.000
_cell.length_c   1.000
_cell.angle_alpha   90.00
_cell.angle_beta   90.00
_cell.angle_gamma   90.00
#
_symmetry.space_group_name_H-M   'P 1'
#
loop_
_entity.id
_entity.type
_entity.pdbx_description
1 polymer ?
#
loop_
_entity_poly.entity_id
_entity_poly.type
_entity_poly.pdbx_seq_one_letter_code
_entity_poly.pdbx_strand_id
1 'polypeptide(L)'
;MKQQYGTLLPLIAVITLALSACNQAPEPEQSQPPITSATPPDAEAMERVGQRSDAVCATVATLHATVTGFLDAPSTDALQAAQAAWLDAHDHYRLLAADYKLAAIAPPQVSNDRDTVDAWPMIPGYLDQVPGYPRSGLVYSEVPLTPDFLASEHQSTDFHYLTQGFHPLEFMLWGSEEETPASQALKFDPGQANDDDLDIPGRRRDLTRLMSVTLARSVEPLCVQEEQTRLAMALAKQGQLEALAMDPARVAHEPTIAPAGDASTDSEEAGQ
;
A
#
# COMPACT_ATOMS: atom_id res chain seq x y z
N MET A 1 -37.74 -33.14 69.27
CA MET A 1 -37.14 -33.78 68.07
C MET A 1 -35.66 -33.96 68.38
N LYS A 2 -35.16 -35.05 68.98
CA LYS A 2 -34.87 -36.41 68.44
C LYS A 2 -34.20 -36.35 67.06
N GLN A 3 -33.09 -36.99 66.70
CA GLN A 3 -32.04 -37.85 67.30
C GLN A 3 -30.98 -37.97 66.17
N GLN A 4 -29.67 -37.84 66.41
CA GLN A 4 -28.61 -38.89 66.39
C GLN A 4 -28.76 -40.10 65.43
N TYR A 5 -27.61 -40.75 65.18
CA TYR A 5 -27.28 -41.98 64.39
C TYR A 5 -26.65 -41.67 63.02
N GLY A 6 -25.53 -42.25 62.60
CA GLY A 6 -24.73 -43.35 63.13
C GLY A 6 -23.96 -43.99 61.97
N THR A 7 -22.66 -44.22 62.17
CA THR A 7 -21.71 -44.97 61.32
C THR A 7 -22.24 -46.30 60.79
N LEU A 8 -21.82 -46.71 59.58
CA LEU A 8 -21.58 -48.13 59.25
C LEU A 8 -20.73 -48.29 57.97
N LEU A 9 -19.53 -48.82 58.18
CA LEU A 9 -18.66 -49.45 57.19
C LEU A 9 -19.28 -50.78 56.74
N PRO A 10 -19.00 -51.26 55.53
CA PRO A 10 -18.62 -52.66 55.43
C PRO A 10 -17.32 -52.89 54.65
N LEU A 11 -16.48 -53.70 55.30
CA LEU A 11 -15.43 -54.55 54.78
C LEU A 11 -15.93 -55.37 53.56
N ILE A 12 -15.16 -55.50 52.48
CA ILE A 12 -15.10 -56.72 51.64
C ILE A 12 -13.84 -56.70 50.74
N ALA A 13 -13.08 -57.79 50.89
CA ALA A 13 -12.25 -58.54 49.95
C ALA A 13 -11.09 -57.85 49.20
N VAL A 14 -9.90 -58.18 49.72
CA VAL A 14 -8.64 -58.42 49.02
C VAL A 14 -8.86 -59.29 47.76
N ILE A 15 -8.46 -58.78 46.59
CA ILE A 15 -7.98 -59.60 45.47
C ILE A 15 -6.68 -58.96 44.97
N THR A 16 -5.57 -59.50 45.46
CA THR A 16 -4.22 -59.35 44.90
C THR A 16 -4.14 -60.12 43.59
N LEU A 17 -4.26 -59.43 42.45
CA LEU A 17 -3.76 -59.95 41.19
C LEU A 17 -2.28 -59.57 41.06
N ALA A 18 -1.42 -60.55 41.26
CA ALA A 18 -0.03 -60.48 40.82
C ALA A 18 -0.03 -60.54 39.28
N LEU A 19 0.28 -59.41 38.65
CA LEU A 19 0.70 -59.37 37.26
C LEU A 19 2.15 -58.87 37.21
N SER A 20 2.94 -59.68 36.53
CA SER A 20 4.37 -59.67 36.36
C SER A 20 4.95 -58.31 35.98
N ALA A 21 6.14 -58.08 36.54
CA ALA A 21 7.12 -57.10 36.08
C ALA A 21 7.32 -57.12 34.56
N CYS A 22 7.32 -55.91 33.97
CA CYS A 22 8.31 -55.52 32.95
C CYS A 22 8.77 -54.11 33.32
N ASN A 23 9.95 -54.04 33.94
CA ASN A 23 10.70 -52.83 34.21
C ASN A 23 11.27 -52.30 32.88
N GLN A 24 10.58 -51.37 32.21
CA GLN A 24 11.20 -50.58 31.15
C GLN A 24 11.97 -49.43 31.82
N ALA A 25 13.29 -49.43 31.60
CA ALA A 25 14.13 -48.28 31.94
C ALA A 25 13.59 -47.05 31.21
N PRO A 26 13.52 -45.87 31.85
CA PRO A 26 13.14 -44.66 31.15
C PRO A 26 14.21 -44.36 30.11
N GLU A 27 13.79 -44.42 28.85
CA GLU A 27 14.56 -43.92 27.71
C GLU A 27 14.85 -42.43 27.97
N PRO A 28 16.07 -41.93 27.73
CA PRO A 28 16.37 -40.53 28.01
C PRO A 28 15.44 -39.66 27.17
N GLU A 29 14.61 -38.86 27.84
CA GLU A 29 13.84 -37.79 27.20
C GLU A 29 14.82 -36.90 26.45
N GLN A 30 14.83 -37.05 25.13
CA GLN A 30 15.46 -36.06 24.27
C GLN A 30 14.64 -34.79 24.41
N SER A 31 15.19 -33.84 25.16
CA SER A 31 14.66 -32.50 25.29
C SER A 31 14.61 -31.89 23.89
N GLN A 32 13.41 -31.84 23.30
CA GLN A 32 13.19 -31.03 22.11
C GLN A 32 13.51 -29.58 22.50
N PRO A 33 14.31 -28.85 21.71
CA PRO A 33 14.48 -27.43 21.95
C PRO A 33 13.11 -26.76 21.93
N PRO A 34 12.90 -25.68 22.71
CA PRO A 34 11.64 -24.97 22.70
C PRO A 34 11.32 -24.62 21.26
N ILE A 35 10.21 -25.16 20.76
CA ILE A 35 9.62 -24.72 19.50
C ILE A 35 9.22 -23.29 19.79
N THR A 36 10.03 -22.33 19.33
CA THR A 36 9.59 -20.94 19.23
C THR A 36 8.32 -21.00 18.43
N SER A 37 7.18 -20.81 19.09
CA SER A 37 5.88 -20.68 18.45
C SER A 37 6.03 -19.55 17.44
N ALA A 38 6.03 -19.90 16.16
CA ALA A 38 5.99 -18.94 15.07
C ALA A 38 4.86 -17.96 15.38
N THR A 39 5.20 -16.67 15.46
CA THR A 39 4.20 -15.61 15.57
C THR A 39 3.14 -15.85 14.48
N PRO A 40 1.83 -15.76 14.78
CA PRO A 40 0.82 -15.93 13.76
C PRO A 40 1.10 -14.96 12.60
N PRO A 41 1.02 -15.40 11.33
CA PRO A 41 1.33 -14.57 10.16
C PRO A 41 0.57 -13.23 10.13
N ASP A 42 -0.56 -13.16 10.83
CA ASP A 42 -1.38 -11.95 10.95
C ASP A 42 -0.69 -10.83 11.75
N ALA A 43 0.06 -11.14 12.81
CA ALA A 43 0.67 -10.12 13.67
C ALA A 43 1.90 -9.45 13.02
N GLU A 44 2.70 -10.21 12.28
CA GLU A 44 3.83 -9.65 11.50
C GLU A 44 3.33 -8.79 10.33
N ALA A 45 2.27 -9.22 9.65
CA ALA A 45 1.62 -8.43 8.61
C ALA A 45 1.06 -7.11 9.15
N MET A 46 0.39 -7.16 10.32
CA MET A 46 -0.14 -5.96 10.99
C MET A 46 0.97 -4.98 11.37
N GLU A 47 2.06 -5.44 11.99
CA GLU A 47 3.19 -4.58 12.36
C GLU A 47 3.82 -3.92 11.13
N ARG A 48 4.09 -4.72 10.09
CA ARG A 48 4.68 -4.19 8.84
C ARG A 48 3.79 -3.16 8.15
N VAL A 49 2.49 -3.42 8.05
CA VAL A 49 1.52 -2.50 7.43
C VAL A 49 1.40 -1.23 8.27
N GLY A 50 1.33 -1.35 9.60
CA GLY A 50 1.31 -0.21 10.51
C GLY A 50 2.53 0.69 10.33
N GLN A 51 3.74 0.11 10.42
CA GLN A 51 5.00 0.84 10.21
C GLN A 51 5.06 1.55 8.86
N ARG A 52 4.66 0.89 7.77
CA ARG A 52 4.65 1.49 6.42
C ARG A 52 3.65 2.62 6.30
N SER A 53 2.44 2.42 6.84
CA SER A 53 1.38 3.44 6.80
C SER A 53 1.76 4.67 7.61
N ASP A 54 2.31 4.48 8.81
CA ASP A 54 2.78 5.56 9.66
C ASP A 54 3.93 6.33 9.00
N ALA A 55 4.84 5.63 8.32
CA ALA A 55 5.92 6.25 7.56
C ALA A 55 5.39 7.11 6.40
N VAL A 56 4.34 6.68 5.68
CA VAL A 56 3.68 7.52 4.66
C VAL A 56 3.17 8.81 5.25
N CYS A 57 2.39 8.76 6.34
CA CYS A 57 1.86 9.98 6.96
C CYS A 57 2.97 10.90 7.49
N ALA A 58 4.01 10.34 8.12
CA ALA A 58 5.12 11.13 8.66
C ALA A 58 5.96 11.81 7.56
N THR A 59 6.27 11.08 6.48
CA THR A 59 7.07 11.60 5.37
C THR A 59 6.27 12.60 4.52
N VAL A 60 4.97 12.39 4.31
CA VAL A 60 4.11 13.37 3.64
C VAL A 60 3.92 14.63 4.49
N ALA A 61 3.83 14.52 5.82
CA ALA A 61 3.83 15.69 6.69
C ALA A 61 5.15 16.48 6.59
N THR A 62 6.28 15.78 6.48
CA THR A 62 7.60 16.39 6.24
C THR A 62 7.65 17.09 4.89
N LEU A 63 7.18 16.44 3.82
CA LEU A 63 7.01 17.03 2.49
C LEU A 63 6.15 18.29 2.54
N HIS A 64 5.05 18.28 3.28
CA HIS A 64 4.21 19.46 3.41
C HIS A 64 4.94 20.64 4.07
N ALA A 65 5.71 20.37 5.12
CA ALA A 65 6.49 21.39 5.81
C ALA A 65 7.61 21.94 4.92
N THR A 66 8.34 21.10 4.18
CA THR A 66 9.43 21.54 3.29
C THR A 66 8.92 22.31 2.09
N VAL A 67 7.82 21.88 1.47
CA VAL A 67 7.14 22.64 0.41
C VAL A 67 6.68 23.98 0.94
N THR A 68 6.04 24.03 2.11
CA THR A 68 5.62 25.31 2.73
C THR A 68 6.81 26.25 2.94
N GLY A 69 7.91 25.75 3.49
CA GLY A 69 9.14 26.53 3.66
C GLY A 69 9.72 27.06 2.35
N PHE A 70 9.73 26.24 1.29
CA PHE A 70 10.12 26.67 -0.05
C PHE A 70 9.21 27.77 -0.58
N LEU A 71 7.89 27.62 -0.46
CA LEU A 71 6.94 28.60 -0.98
C LEU A 71 6.99 29.93 -0.22
N ASP A 72 7.29 29.91 1.08
CA ASP A 72 7.41 31.13 1.90
C ASP A 72 8.72 31.88 1.63
N ALA A 73 9.80 31.17 1.30
CA ALA A 73 11.11 31.74 0.98
C ALA A 73 11.78 30.99 -0.21
N PRO A 74 11.36 31.27 -1.45
CA PRO A 74 11.86 30.57 -2.63
C PRO A 74 13.37 30.73 -2.79
N SER A 75 14.05 29.59 -2.90
CA SER A 75 15.48 29.51 -3.20
C SER A 75 15.80 28.14 -3.80
N THR A 76 16.93 28.03 -4.49
CA THR A 76 17.40 26.76 -5.04
C THR A 76 17.52 25.69 -3.95
N ASP A 77 18.14 26.04 -2.81
CA ASP A 77 18.35 25.11 -1.70
C ASP A 77 17.02 24.66 -1.08
N ALA A 78 16.06 25.58 -0.90
CA ALA A 78 14.74 25.24 -0.38
C ALA A 78 13.94 24.36 -1.36
N LEU A 79 14.03 24.62 -2.66
CA LEU A 79 13.42 23.77 -3.69
C LEU A 79 14.00 22.36 -3.65
N GLN A 80 15.32 22.23 -3.60
CA GLN A 80 15.99 20.93 -3.54
C GLN A 80 15.65 20.16 -2.26
N ALA A 81 15.46 20.85 -1.13
CA ALA A 81 14.95 20.24 0.11
C ALA A 81 13.52 19.71 -0.06
N ALA A 82 12.64 20.46 -0.73
CA ALA A 82 11.28 20.00 -1.05
C ALA A 82 11.28 18.81 -2.02
N GLN A 83 12.14 18.83 -3.05
CA GLN A 83 12.33 17.72 -3.98
C GLN A 83 12.82 16.44 -3.27
N ALA A 84 13.80 16.55 -2.36
CA ALA A 84 14.29 15.43 -1.58
C ALA A 84 13.19 14.84 -0.67
N ALA A 85 12.40 15.69 -0.01
CA ALA A 85 11.26 15.25 0.79
C ALA A 85 10.16 14.60 -0.06
N TRP A 86 9.99 15.05 -1.32
CA TRP A 86 9.03 14.44 -2.24
C TRP A 86 9.44 13.02 -2.59
N LEU A 87 10.72 12.81 -2.93
CA LEU A 87 11.25 11.48 -3.25
C LEU A 87 11.08 10.52 -2.07
N ASP A 88 11.44 10.95 -0.86
CA ASP A 88 11.30 10.14 0.36
C ASP A 88 9.83 9.77 0.65
N ALA A 89 8.92 10.74 0.56
CA ALA A 89 7.50 10.49 0.75
C ALA A 89 6.90 9.57 -0.31
N HIS A 90 7.28 9.75 -1.59
CA HIS A 90 6.78 8.93 -2.68
C HIS A 90 7.31 7.50 -2.59
N ASP A 91 8.57 7.29 -2.22
CA ASP A 91 9.15 5.95 -2.03
C ASP A 91 8.40 5.17 -0.94
N HIS A 92 8.10 5.80 0.19
CA HIS A 92 7.30 5.18 1.25
C HIS A 92 5.88 4.86 0.78
N TYR A 93 5.23 5.79 0.07
CA TYR A 93 3.90 5.55 -0.49
C TYR A 93 3.90 4.39 -1.48
N ARG A 94 4.89 4.31 -2.38
CA ARG A 94 5.01 3.24 -3.37
C ARG A 94 5.17 1.86 -2.73
N LEU A 95 5.90 1.77 -1.62
CA LEU A 95 6.03 0.53 -0.86
C LEU A 95 4.69 0.08 -0.28
N LEU A 96 3.90 1.01 0.28
CA LEU A 96 2.56 0.70 0.79
C LEU A 96 1.58 0.39 -0.36
N ALA A 97 1.65 1.13 -1.48
CA ALA A 97 0.84 0.88 -2.66
C ALA A 97 1.10 -0.51 -3.27
N ALA A 98 2.33 -1.02 -3.18
CA ALA A 98 2.65 -2.39 -3.55
C ALA A 98 1.91 -3.42 -2.68
N ASP A 99 1.77 -3.16 -1.37
CA ASP A 99 0.99 -4.02 -0.48
C ASP A 99 -0.50 -4.06 -0.87
N TYR A 100 -1.11 -2.92 -1.20
CA TYR A 100 -2.48 -2.88 -1.72
C TYR A 100 -2.65 -3.71 -2.99
N LYS A 101 -1.69 -3.59 -3.93
CA LYS A 101 -1.68 -4.38 -5.17
C LYS A 101 -1.56 -5.88 -4.89
N LEU A 102 -0.64 -6.29 -4.01
CA LEU A 102 -0.46 -7.69 -3.60
C LEU A 102 -1.71 -8.24 -2.91
N ALA A 103 -2.36 -7.43 -2.06
CA ALA A 103 -3.61 -7.78 -1.39
C ALA A 103 -4.81 -7.90 -2.35
N ALA A 104 -4.68 -7.41 -3.59
CA ALA A 104 -5.75 -7.28 -4.57
C ALA A 104 -6.95 -6.46 -4.06
N ILE A 105 -6.67 -5.38 -3.33
CA ILE A 105 -7.68 -4.43 -2.84
C ILE A 105 -7.27 -3.00 -3.21
N ALA A 106 -8.26 -2.13 -3.45
CA ALA A 106 -7.98 -0.72 -3.69
C ALA A 106 -7.57 -0.01 -2.38
N PRO A 107 -6.65 0.99 -2.46
CA PRO A 107 -6.43 1.94 -1.38
C PRO A 107 -7.71 2.74 -1.06
N PRO A 108 -7.92 3.17 0.20
CA PRO A 108 -9.15 3.82 0.66
C PRO A 108 -9.44 5.17 -0.02
N GLN A 109 -8.40 5.89 -0.48
CA GLN A 109 -8.53 7.16 -1.18
C GLN A 109 -9.00 7.01 -2.63
N VAL A 110 -9.02 5.79 -3.17
CA VAL A 110 -9.43 5.52 -4.55
C VAL A 110 -10.95 5.30 -4.58
N SER A 111 -11.66 6.13 -5.34
CA SER A 111 -13.12 6.06 -5.47
C SER A 111 -13.56 6.23 -6.92
N ASN A 112 -14.42 5.34 -7.42
CA ASN A 112 -14.90 5.36 -8.82
C ASN A 112 -13.77 5.50 -9.86
N ASP A 113 -12.70 4.73 -9.66
CA ASP A 113 -11.46 4.74 -10.46
C ASP A 113 -10.72 6.09 -10.45
N ARG A 114 -10.97 6.93 -9.44
CA ARG A 114 -10.27 8.22 -9.22
C ARG A 114 -9.32 8.11 -8.04
N ASP A 115 -8.08 8.52 -8.25
CA ASP A 115 -7.01 8.43 -7.25
C ASP A 115 -6.48 9.83 -6.94
N THR A 116 -6.72 10.29 -5.71
CA THR A 116 -6.33 11.62 -5.24
C THR A 116 -4.89 11.68 -4.71
N VAL A 117 -4.17 10.56 -4.67
CA VAL A 117 -2.81 10.46 -4.14
C VAL A 117 -1.78 10.18 -5.24
N ASP A 118 -2.03 9.23 -6.14
CA ASP A 118 -0.98 8.77 -7.08
C ASP A 118 -1.48 8.49 -8.49
N ALA A 119 -2.52 9.20 -8.94
CA ALA A 119 -2.97 9.12 -10.32
C ALA A 119 -1.85 9.46 -11.32
N TRP A 120 -1.77 8.66 -12.39
CA TRP A 120 -0.82 8.82 -13.51
C TRP A 120 -1.39 8.16 -14.78
N PRO A 121 -1.16 8.68 -16.00
CA PRO A 121 -0.37 9.85 -16.37
C PRO A 121 -1.10 11.19 -16.24
N MET A 122 -0.34 12.29 -16.35
CA MET A 122 -0.87 13.67 -16.30
C MET A 122 -0.61 14.46 -17.57
N ILE A 123 -1.36 15.56 -17.78
CA ILE A 123 -1.05 16.61 -18.77
C ILE A 123 -0.44 17.80 -18.01
N PRO A 124 0.89 18.03 -18.07
CA PRO A 124 1.53 19.10 -17.29
C PRO A 124 1.06 20.51 -17.65
N GLY A 125 0.75 20.74 -18.93
CA GLY A 125 0.21 22.00 -19.45
C GLY A 125 -1.15 22.39 -18.86
N TYR A 126 -1.83 21.48 -18.16
CA TYR A 126 -3.06 21.78 -17.42
C TYR A 126 -2.78 22.56 -16.14
N LEU A 127 -1.60 22.39 -15.54
CA LEU A 127 -1.21 23.07 -14.30
C LEU A 127 -0.47 24.37 -14.58
N ASP A 128 0.57 24.32 -15.41
CA ASP A 128 1.48 25.44 -15.64
C ASP A 128 1.98 25.47 -17.09
N GLN A 129 2.86 26.41 -17.39
CA GLN A 129 3.55 26.53 -18.67
C GLN A 129 4.33 25.25 -19.03
N VAL A 130 4.34 24.93 -20.33
CA VAL A 130 5.17 23.88 -20.93
C VAL A 130 5.82 24.39 -22.21
N PRO A 131 6.88 23.72 -22.73
CA PRO A 131 7.47 24.09 -24.01
C PRO A 131 6.41 24.23 -25.12
N GLY A 132 6.44 25.33 -25.86
CA GLY A 132 5.44 25.68 -26.87
C GLY A 132 4.15 26.33 -26.36
N TYR A 133 3.86 26.26 -25.06
CA TYR A 133 2.69 26.86 -24.42
C TYR A 133 3.10 27.63 -23.15
N PRO A 134 3.74 28.81 -23.28
CA PRO A 134 4.34 29.55 -22.17
C PRO A 134 3.33 30.22 -21.21
N ARG A 135 2.03 30.13 -21.53
CA ARG A 135 0.94 30.74 -20.76
C ARG A 135 -0.22 29.77 -20.55
N SER A 136 0.06 28.47 -20.43
CA SER A 136 -0.95 27.44 -20.22
C SER A 136 -1.26 27.19 -18.75
N GLY A 137 -2.39 26.53 -18.51
CA GLY A 137 -2.71 25.91 -17.24
C GLY A 137 -3.33 26.83 -16.20
N LEU A 138 -3.67 26.24 -15.06
CA LEU A 138 -4.35 26.90 -13.95
C LEU A 138 -3.55 28.08 -13.38
N VAL A 139 -2.22 28.05 -13.46
CA VAL A 139 -1.34 29.16 -13.05
C VAL A 139 -1.62 30.43 -13.86
N TYR A 140 -1.91 30.32 -15.16
CA TYR A 140 -2.13 31.45 -16.08
C TYR A 140 -3.62 31.78 -16.32
N SER A 141 -4.53 31.12 -15.60
CA SER A 141 -5.97 31.32 -15.69
C SER A 141 -6.48 32.28 -14.61
N GLU A 142 -7.62 32.93 -14.81
CA GLU A 142 -8.29 33.77 -13.80
C GLU A 142 -9.18 32.96 -12.84
N VAL A 143 -9.30 31.65 -13.05
CA VAL A 143 -10.15 30.81 -12.20
C VAL A 143 -9.70 30.83 -10.73
N PRO A 144 -10.63 30.75 -9.77
CA PRO A 144 -10.29 30.68 -8.35
C PRO A 144 -9.49 29.41 -8.02
N LEU A 145 -8.36 29.57 -7.34
CA LEU A 145 -7.61 28.45 -6.78
C LEU A 145 -8.13 28.15 -5.38
N THR A 146 -9.07 27.22 -5.28
CA THR A 146 -9.67 26.78 -4.02
C THR A 146 -9.62 25.25 -3.90
N PRO A 147 -9.64 24.68 -2.68
CA PRO A 147 -9.70 23.23 -2.50
C PRO A 147 -10.86 22.59 -3.26
N ASP A 148 -12.05 23.18 -3.19
CA ASP A 148 -13.26 22.65 -3.83
C ASP A 148 -13.14 22.68 -5.36
N PHE A 149 -12.62 23.77 -5.92
CA PHE A 149 -12.39 23.88 -7.36
C PHE A 149 -11.37 22.83 -7.84
N LEU A 150 -10.24 22.68 -7.15
CA LEU A 150 -9.24 21.70 -7.55
C LEU A 150 -9.77 20.27 -7.41
N ALA A 151 -10.58 19.98 -6.40
CA ALA A 151 -11.24 18.69 -6.25
C ALA A 151 -12.27 18.43 -7.36
N SER A 152 -13.05 19.45 -7.76
CA SER A 152 -14.00 19.29 -8.87
C SER A 152 -13.34 19.15 -10.23
N GLU A 153 -12.15 19.72 -10.40
CA GLU A 153 -11.35 19.62 -11.63
C GLU A 153 -10.52 18.32 -11.70
N HIS A 154 -10.20 17.73 -10.54
CA HIS A 154 -9.39 16.51 -10.47
C HIS A 154 -10.09 15.36 -11.20
N GLN A 155 -9.48 14.91 -12.30
CA GLN A 155 -9.99 13.83 -13.14
C GLN A 155 -11.46 14.04 -13.56
N SER A 156 -11.90 15.28 -13.78
CA SER A 156 -13.32 15.60 -13.98
C SER A 156 -13.87 15.04 -15.30
N THR A 157 -13.31 15.49 -16.42
CA THR A 157 -13.69 15.09 -17.79
C THR A 157 -12.64 14.21 -18.45
N ASP A 158 -11.38 14.32 -18.00
CA ASP A 158 -10.25 13.55 -18.50
C ASP A 158 -9.43 13.04 -17.30
N PHE A 159 -9.07 11.76 -17.32
CA PHE A 159 -8.26 11.14 -16.26
C PHE A 159 -6.85 11.74 -16.13
N HIS A 160 -6.37 12.46 -17.14
CA HIS A 160 -5.07 13.12 -17.10
C HIS A 160 -5.11 14.54 -16.52
N TYR A 161 -6.29 15.08 -16.22
CA TYR A 161 -6.45 16.38 -15.54
C TYR A 161 -6.20 16.21 -14.04
N LEU A 162 -4.93 16.17 -13.66
CA LEU A 162 -4.52 15.93 -12.29
C LEU A 162 -4.19 17.25 -11.60
N THR A 163 -4.96 17.57 -10.56
CA THR A 163 -4.77 18.73 -9.67
C THR A 163 -4.34 18.36 -8.24
N GLN A 164 -4.27 17.06 -7.93
CA GLN A 164 -4.02 16.52 -6.60
C GLN A 164 -3.09 15.30 -6.71
N GLY A 165 -2.39 14.99 -5.62
CA GLY A 165 -1.50 13.84 -5.54
C GLY A 165 -0.03 14.17 -5.75
N PHE A 166 0.79 13.12 -5.75
CA PHE A 166 2.25 13.20 -5.87
C PHE A 166 2.69 13.82 -7.20
N HIS A 167 2.12 13.39 -8.32
CA HIS A 167 2.58 13.79 -9.65
C HIS A 167 2.28 15.25 -10.04
N PRO A 168 1.12 15.84 -9.72
CA PRO A 168 0.93 17.29 -9.85
C PRO A 168 1.94 18.09 -9.03
N LEU A 169 2.19 17.68 -7.78
CA LEU A 169 3.18 18.33 -6.91
C LEU A 169 4.60 18.18 -7.46
N GLU A 170 4.95 17.00 -7.99
CA GLU A 170 6.21 16.72 -8.68
C GLU A 170 6.43 17.72 -9.83
N PHE A 171 5.44 17.86 -10.72
CA PHE A 171 5.56 18.80 -11.82
C PHE A 171 5.76 20.24 -11.35
N MET A 172 5.10 20.67 -10.27
CA MET A 172 5.34 22.00 -9.72
C MET A 172 6.77 22.18 -9.16
N LEU A 173 7.37 21.12 -8.60
CA LEU A 173 8.71 21.16 -8.01
C LEU A 173 9.84 20.96 -9.03
N TRP A 174 9.62 20.25 -10.12
CA TRP A 174 10.64 20.02 -11.15
C TRP A 174 10.46 20.89 -12.40
N GLY A 175 9.23 21.25 -12.75
CA GLY A 175 8.91 21.91 -14.01
C GLY A 175 9.01 20.96 -15.21
N SER A 176 9.19 21.53 -16.41
CA SER A 176 9.45 20.76 -17.63
C SER A 176 10.87 20.21 -17.68
N GLU A 177 11.14 19.23 -18.54
CA GLU A 177 12.43 18.52 -18.64
C GLU A 177 13.68 19.42 -18.75
N GLU A 178 13.56 20.61 -19.33
CA GLU A 178 14.66 21.56 -19.53
C GLU A 178 14.93 22.47 -18.31
N GLU A 179 14.13 22.38 -17.26
CA GLU A 179 14.24 23.24 -16.08
C GLU A 179 15.40 22.84 -15.17
N THR A 180 16.17 23.84 -14.76
CA THR A 180 17.16 23.70 -13.69
C THR A 180 16.52 24.02 -12.34
N PRO A 181 17.03 23.49 -11.21
CA PRO A 181 16.53 23.89 -9.89
C PRO A 181 16.53 25.40 -9.65
N ALA A 182 17.54 26.11 -10.17
CA ALA A 182 17.62 27.57 -10.03
C ALA A 182 16.55 28.30 -10.85
N SER A 183 16.34 27.91 -12.11
CA SER A 183 15.30 28.51 -12.96
C SER A 183 13.89 28.17 -12.47
N GLN A 184 13.69 26.95 -11.97
CA GLN A 184 12.41 26.54 -11.40
C GLN A 184 12.11 27.29 -10.10
N ALA A 185 13.08 27.44 -9.19
CA ALA A 185 12.89 28.20 -7.95
C ALA A 185 12.54 29.67 -8.24
N LEU A 186 13.15 30.27 -9.27
CA LEU A 186 12.91 31.66 -9.65
C LEU A 186 11.45 31.91 -10.05
N LYS A 187 10.73 30.92 -10.60
CA LYS A 187 9.31 31.05 -10.98
C LYS A 187 8.37 31.26 -9.79
N PHE A 188 8.82 31.00 -8.56
CA PHE A 188 8.04 31.19 -7.35
C PHE A 188 8.37 32.50 -6.63
N ASP A 189 9.42 33.21 -7.07
CA ASP A 189 9.90 34.44 -6.42
C ASP A 189 8.88 35.60 -6.61
N PRO A 190 8.36 36.20 -5.52
CA PRO A 190 7.46 37.35 -5.61
C PRO A 190 8.12 38.60 -6.22
N GLY A 191 9.45 38.67 -6.30
CA GLY A 191 10.19 39.74 -6.93
C GLY A 191 10.27 39.67 -8.46
N GLN A 192 9.76 38.61 -9.09
CA GLN A 192 9.69 38.53 -10.54
C GLN A 192 8.63 39.48 -11.09
N ALA A 193 9.05 40.34 -12.02
CA ALA A 193 8.14 41.20 -12.76
C ALA A 193 7.31 40.34 -13.71
N ASN A 194 5.99 40.50 -13.65
CA ASN A 194 5.08 39.92 -14.62
C ASN A 194 4.47 41.08 -15.42
N ASP A 195 4.53 41.02 -16.75
CA ASP A 195 3.83 41.95 -17.65
C ASP A 195 2.30 41.70 -17.69
N ASP A 196 1.81 40.80 -16.82
CA ASP A 196 0.42 40.36 -16.75
C ASP A 196 -0.30 40.99 -15.55
N ASP A 197 -1.61 41.21 -15.69
CA ASP A 197 -2.50 41.64 -14.60
C ASP A 197 -2.62 40.59 -13.46
N LEU A 198 -2.09 39.39 -13.67
CA LEU A 198 -2.09 38.27 -12.72
C LEU A 198 -0.72 38.11 -12.05
N ASP A 199 -0.71 37.93 -10.72
CA ASP A 199 0.47 37.52 -9.97
C ASP A 199 0.77 36.03 -10.25
N ILE A 200 1.49 35.75 -11.35
CA ILE A 200 1.83 34.39 -11.79
C ILE A 200 2.67 33.65 -10.75
N PRO A 201 3.78 34.19 -10.19
CA PRO A 201 4.50 33.56 -9.08
C PRO A 201 3.59 33.30 -7.88
N GLY A 202 2.72 34.23 -7.51
CA GLY A 202 1.73 34.05 -6.44
C GLY A 202 0.77 32.91 -6.70
N ARG A 203 0.15 32.86 -7.88
CA ARG A 203 -0.75 31.77 -8.29
C ARG A 203 -0.04 30.42 -8.30
N ARG A 204 1.23 30.40 -8.73
CA ARG A 204 2.07 29.19 -8.68
C ARG A 204 2.27 28.73 -7.24
N ARG A 205 2.63 29.63 -6.33
CA ARG A 205 2.73 29.31 -4.89
C ARG A 205 1.41 28.81 -4.31
N ASP A 206 0.30 29.45 -4.62
CA ASP A 206 -1.02 29.07 -4.11
C ASP A 206 -1.43 27.67 -4.60
N LEU A 207 -1.27 27.40 -5.89
CA LEU A 207 -1.59 26.09 -6.47
C LEU A 207 -0.73 24.97 -5.84
N THR A 208 0.58 25.17 -5.75
CA THR A 208 1.50 24.18 -5.14
C THR A 208 1.20 23.97 -3.67
N ARG A 209 0.84 25.04 -2.93
CA ARG A 209 0.43 24.93 -1.52
C ARG A 209 -0.83 24.10 -1.37
N LEU A 210 -1.84 24.33 -2.21
CA LEU A 210 -3.09 23.56 -2.19
C LEU A 210 -2.84 22.08 -2.50
N MET A 211 -1.99 21.76 -3.47
CA MET A 211 -1.58 20.38 -3.78
C MET A 211 -0.93 19.71 -2.57
N SER A 212 0.01 20.40 -1.93
CA SER A 212 0.72 19.90 -0.75
C SER A 212 -0.20 19.64 0.46
N VAL A 213 -1.11 20.58 0.76
CA VAL A 213 -2.10 20.42 1.83
C VAL A 213 -3.08 19.28 1.52
N THR A 214 -3.52 19.18 0.27
CA THR A 214 -4.48 18.16 -0.14
C THR A 214 -3.85 16.78 -0.12
N LEU A 215 -2.61 16.62 -0.59
CA LEU A 215 -1.87 15.36 -0.50
C LEU A 215 -1.76 14.88 0.96
N ALA A 216 -1.42 15.78 1.89
CA ALA A 216 -1.35 15.44 3.32
C ALA A 216 -2.69 14.93 3.87
N ARG A 217 -3.82 15.51 3.44
CA ARG A 217 -5.16 15.04 3.82
C ARG A 217 -5.53 13.73 3.13
N SER A 218 -5.21 13.57 1.86
CA SER A 218 -5.58 12.40 1.07
C SER A 218 -4.88 11.12 1.53
N VAL A 219 -3.75 11.22 2.22
CA VAL A 219 -3.07 10.06 2.82
C VAL A 219 -3.56 9.70 4.22
N GLU A 220 -4.30 10.58 4.91
CA GLU A 220 -4.80 10.30 6.27
C GLU A 220 -5.58 8.97 6.38
N PRO A 221 -6.46 8.59 5.43
CA PRO A 221 -7.18 7.33 5.50
C PRO A 221 -6.27 6.09 5.45
N LEU A 222 -5.04 6.19 4.93
CA LEU A 222 -4.09 5.08 4.90
C LEU A 222 -3.55 4.75 6.31
N CYS A 223 -3.59 5.72 7.22
CA CYS A 223 -2.92 5.67 8.51
C CYS A 223 -3.87 5.36 9.68
N VAL A 224 -5.15 5.10 9.40
CA VAL A 224 -6.11 4.72 10.44
C VAL A 224 -6.00 3.23 10.76
N GLN A 225 -6.09 2.87 12.04
CA GLN A 225 -5.92 1.49 12.51
C GLN A 225 -6.86 0.48 11.82
N GLU A 226 -8.09 0.89 11.53
CA GLU A 226 -9.06 0.06 10.81
C GLU A 226 -8.56 -0.31 9.41
N GLU A 227 -8.02 0.66 8.68
CA GLU A 227 -7.50 0.45 7.33
C GLU A 227 -6.21 -0.39 7.35
N GLN A 228 -5.31 -0.09 8.28
CA GLN A 228 -4.08 -0.90 8.47
C GLN A 228 -4.42 -2.37 8.74
N THR A 229 -5.44 -2.61 9.58
CA THR A 229 -5.93 -3.96 9.89
C THR A 229 -6.55 -4.61 8.64
N ARG A 230 -7.35 -3.87 7.87
CA ARG A 230 -7.97 -4.34 6.63
C ARG A 230 -6.93 -4.81 5.61
N LEU A 231 -5.89 -4.01 5.38
CA LEU A 231 -4.81 -4.33 4.46
C LEU A 231 -3.99 -5.54 4.96
N ALA A 232 -3.62 -5.55 6.25
CA ALA A 232 -2.86 -6.64 6.84
C ALA A 232 -3.58 -8.00 6.72
N MET A 233 -4.88 -8.04 7.03
CA MET A 233 -5.70 -9.25 6.89
C MET A 233 -5.82 -9.71 5.44
N ALA A 234 -5.93 -8.77 4.49
CA ALA A 234 -6.00 -9.08 3.07
C ALA A 234 -4.69 -9.69 2.55
N LEU A 235 -3.54 -9.15 2.96
CA LEU A 235 -2.22 -9.72 2.66
C LEU A 235 -2.05 -11.14 3.23
N ALA A 236 -2.42 -11.35 4.49
CA ALA A 236 -2.34 -12.67 5.13
C ALA A 236 -3.18 -13.71 4.36
N LYS A 237 -4.38 -13.32 3.91
CA LYS A 237 -5.24 -14.18 3.08
C LYS A 237 -4.59 -14.53 1.75
N GLN A 238 -3.93 -13.59 1.07
CA GLN A 238 -3.26 -13.87 -0.20
C GLN A 238 -2.08 -14.84 -0.02
N GLY A 239 -1.25 -14.63 1.01
CA GLY A 239 -0.15 -15.56 1.31
C GLY A 239 -0.63 -16.98 1.61
N GLN A 240 -1.78 -17.14 2.28
CA GLN A 240 -2.40 -18.45 2.49
C GLN A 240 -2.89 -19.09 1.18
N LEU A 241 -3.47 -18.32 0.26
CA LEU A 241 -3.91 -18.81 -1.04
C LEU A 241 -2.73 -19.27 -1.91
N GLU A 242 -1.64 -18.52 -1.92
CA GLU A 242 -0.40 -18.89 -2.62
C GLU A 242 0.21 -20.17 -2.03
N ALA A 243 0.31 -20.27 -0.70
CA ALA A 243 0.80 -21.47 -0.03
C ALA A 243 -0.05 -22.72 -0.36
N LEU A 244 -1.37 -22.58 -0.43
CA LEU A 244 -2.28 -23.66 -0.83
C LEU A 244 -2.15 -24.04 -2.32
N ALA A 245 -1.84 -23.07 -3.18
CA ALA A 245 -1.60 -23.32 -4.61
C ALA A 245 -0.25 -24.02 -4.87
N MET A 246 0.73 -23.80 -4.00
CA MET A 246 2.08 -24.38 -4.08
C MET A 246 2.21 -25.74 -3.38
N ASP A 247 1.13 -26.29 -2.81
CA ASP A 247 1.15 -27.60 -2.14
C ASP A 247 1.32 -28.75 -3.17
N PRO A 248 2.48 -29.46 -3.15
CA PRO A 248 2.77 -30.54 -4.11
C PRO A 248 1.79 -31.72 -3.99
N ALA A 249 1.08 -31.89 -2.86
CA ALA A 249 0.08 -32.93 -2.70
C ALA A 249 -1.17 -32.71 -3.59
N ARG A 250 -1.47 -31.47 -3.98
CA ARG A 250 -2.58 -31.16 -4.92
C ARG A 250 -2.19 -31.30 -6.39
N VAL A 251 -0.91 -31.09 -6.72
CA VAL A 251 -0.40 -31.26 -8.09
C VAL A 251 -0.41 -32.74 -8.51
N ALA A 252 -0.32 -33.66 -7.56
CA ALA A 252 -0.22 -35.11 -7.82
C ALA A 252 -1.54 -35.81 -8.23
N HIS A 253 -2.68 -35.10 -8.31
CA HIS A 253 -3.98 -35.70 -8.66
C HIS A 253 -4.39 -35.56 -10.14
N GLU A 254 -3.52 -35.05 -11.01
CA GLU A 254 -3.76 -35.13 -12.46
C GLU A 254 -3.62 -36.60 -12.92
N PRO A 255 -4.68 -37.25 -13.43
CA PRO A 255 -4.59 -38.65 -13.81
C PRO A 255 -3.68 -38.79 -15.02
N THR A 256 -2.59 -39.54 -14.86
CA THR A 256 -1.68 -39.92 -15.94
C THR A 256 -2.49 -40.56 -17.06
N ILE A 257 -2.61 -39.88 -18.20
CA ILE A 257 -3.17 -40.48 -19.41
C ILE A 257 -2.17 -41.57 -19.84
N ALA A 258 -2.52 -42.82 -19.60
CA ALA A 258 -1.77 -43.96 -20.10
C ALA A 258 -1.78 -43.92 -21.64
N PRO A 259 -0.64 -44.18 -22.31
CA PRO A 259 -0.62 -44.23 -23.77
C PRO A 259 -1.51 -45.39 -24.23
N ALA A 260 -2.40 -45.09 -25.17
CA ALA A 260 -3.21 -46.11 -25.85
C ALA A 260 -2.26 -47.11 -26.52
N GLY A 261 -2.32 -48.36 -26.09
CA GLY A 261 -1.57 -49.45 -26.71
C GLY A 261 -2.03 -49.65 -28.15
N ASP A 262 -1.06 -49.73 -29.05
CA ASP A 262 -1.26 -50.16 -30.44
C ASP A 262 -1.92 -51.54 -30.44
N ALA A 263 -3.20 -51.57 -30.79
CA ALA A 263 -3.88 -52.79 -31.16
C ALA A 263 -3.62 -53.03 -32.65
N SER A 264 -2.62 -53.85 -32.94
CA SER A 264 -2.47 -54.52 -34.22
C SER A 264 -3.70 -55.40 -34.48
N THR A 265 -4.44 -55.13 -35.55
CA THR A 265 -5.35 -56.11 -36.16
C THR A 265 -4.92 -56.31 -37.60
N ASP A 266 -4.30 -57.46 -37.84
CA ASP A 266 -4.16 -58.10 -39.12
C ASP A 266 -5.50 -58.71 -39.59
N SER A 267 -5.55 -58.98 -40.90
CA SER A 267 -6.45 -59.90 -41.63
C SER A 267 -7.72 -59.36 -42.31
N GLU A 268 -7.58 -59.20 -43.63
CA GLU A 268 -8.29 -59.93 -44.70
C GLU A 268 -9.78 -59.67 -45.07
N GLU A 269 -9.92 -59.16 -46.31
CA GLU A 269 -10.65 -59.75 -47.47
C GLU A 269 -12.05 -59.22 -47.90
N ALA A 270 -12.17 -59.15 -49.24
CA ALA A 270 -13.33 -59.03 -50.15
C ALA A 270 -13.97 -57.63 -50.27
N GLY A 271 -14.23 -57.05 -51.45
CA GLY A 271 -14.32 -57.54 -52.82
C GLY A 271 -15.41 -56.71 -53.53
N GLN A 272 -15.16 -56.37 -54.80
CA GLN A 272 -15.97 -55.57 -55.76
C GLN A 272 -15.73 -54.06 -55.79
#